data_AF-A0A6I3BKQ6-F1
#
_entry.id   AF-A0A6I3BKQ6-F1
#
_cell.length_a   1.000
_cell.length_b   1.000
_cell.length_c   1.000
_cell.angle_alpha   90.00
_cell.angle_beta   90.00
_cell.angle_gamma   90.00
#
_symmetry.space_group_name_H-M   'P 1'
#
loop_
_entity.id
_entity.type
_entity.pdbx_description
1 polymer ?
#
loop_
_entity_poly.entity_id
_entity_poly.type
_entity_poly.pdbx_seq_one_letter_code
_entity_poly.pdbx_strand_id
1 'polypeptide(L)'
;MGRRAWLAVSAAVSMLVAVALLPLLSPAAQAANDNPPRKIVTGWMPYWNTKGGMATIMANPDLFPEVMPFWYSVKSQTNVLDQYDPANAAPMSDQVKTLQAAGVKVVPTLTDGTGKLAMQKLLADATKRAQLVKTLADLATKNNFDGLDLDWEGFAFTDGTASWSVTSPLWTTFVKELATKLHAQGDILSVTTPEVRDPASGKKGYWVYNWPEIGPVIDRLRIMTYDYSVANPGPIGPLSWVDQITKYASTLMAPSKIWVGVPTYGRDWVTAVEGTCPDGVDLIAPQGATAGTKAVVNSKDAAALAASYQATPVWTESYGEYSFNYTKVYAPADGASDKTCVVTRTVWYQDARSVAARAALVAKYRIGGVALWSLGIEDPLTWPSVRLYAKTIAPDVVLGSIDAPTTPVDFATPVTLTATFKVSDSRPVVGAPISFQMMRNSDTDWREIATATTSVTGIAQIKLVASQYVQVRAVAPGTWERLAGTSAAKNIAVQRLVGSLSVNSPRVGAKVVVKGRILPAEAVDVSLEECVDGAWVEVASGASGYDGVVTLSASVRQAGFHTYRISARSDSHFETVISQSITSIVR
;
A
#
# COMPACT_ATOMS: atom_id res chain seq x y z
N MET A 1 -31.67 -77.17 -34.67
CA MET A 1 -32.70 -77.24 -33.60
C MET A 1 -32.81 -75.85 -32.99
N GLY A 2 -33.69 -74.97 -33.51
CA GLY A 2 -35.00 -74.63 -32.91
C GLY A 2 -34.85 -73.33 -32.07
N ARG A 3 -35.15 -72.11 -32.57
CA ARG A 3 -36.47 -71.40 -32.55
C ARG A 3 -37.24 -71.67 -31.25
N ARG A 4 -37.76 -70.73 -30.44
CA ARG A 4 -38.11 -69.28 -30.46
C ARG A 4 -38.44 -68.92 -28.97
N ALA A 5 -38.34 -67.69 -28.48
CA ALA A 5 -39.41 -66.67 -28.45
C ALA A 5 -38.84 -65.38 -27.81
N TRP A 6 -38.82 -64.22 -28.47
CA TRP A 6 -39.91 -63.25 -28.69
C TRP A 6 -40.34 -62.45 -27.46
N LEU A 7 -40.07 -61.14 -27.51
CA LEU A 7 -40.76 -59.94 -26.97
C LEU A 7 -39.67 -58.84 -26.88
N ALA A 8 -39.80 -57.59 -27.31
CA ALA A 8 -40.87 -56.83 -27.95
C ALA A 8 -40.22 -55.53 -28.49
N VAL A 9 -40.73 -55.01 -29.63
CA VAL A 9 -41.17 -53.60 -29.89
C VAL A 9 -40.17 -52.46 -29.55
N SER A 10 -39.97 -51.37 -30.30
CA SER A 10 -40.25 -50.88 -31.66
C SER A 10 -39.67 -49.46 -31.69
N ALA A 11 -39.36 -49.00 -32.90
CA ALA A 11 -39.50 -47.61 -33.37
C ALA A 11 -38.60 -46.48 -32.82
N ALA A 12 -37.92 -45.88 -33.80
CA ALA A 12 -37.27 -44.59 -33.78
C ALA A 12 -38.09 -43.45 -33.16
N VAL A 13 -37.42 -42.60 -32.38
CA VAL A 13 -37.77 -41.18 -32.23
C VAL A 13 -36.48 -40.35 -32.15
N SER A 14 -36.39 -39.42 -33.09
CA SER A 14 -35.63 -38.18 -33.16
C SER A 14 -34.84 -37.76 -31.91
N MET A 15 -33.53 -37.58 -32.05
CA MET A 15 -32.79 -36.60 -31.24
C MET A 15 -32.42 -35.41 -32.13
N LEU A 16 -33.10 -34.29 -31.86
CA LEU A 16 -32.71 -32.97 -32.32
C LEU A 16 -31.25 -32.71 -31.99
N VAL A 17 -30.48 -32.34 -33.01
CA VAL A 17 -29.21 -31.64 -32.85
C VAL A 17 -29.54 -30.25 -32.35
N ALA A 18 -29.53 -30.06 -31.03
CA ALA A 18 -29.43 -28.73 -30.44
C ALA A 18 -28.01 -28.23 -30.69
N VAL A 19 -27.81 -27.53 -31.81
CA VAL A 19 -26.64 -26.68 -32.02
C VAL A 19 -26.74 -25.57 -30.97
N ALA A 20 -26.12 -25.79 -29.81
CA ALA A 20 -25.84 -24.72 -28.88
C ALA A 20 -24.85 -23.78 -29.59
N LEU A 21 -25.38 -22.67 -30.10
CA LEU A 21 -24.63 -21.47 -30.41
C LEU A 21 -23.91 -21.02 -29.13
N LEU A 22 -22.72 -21.58 -28.89
CA LEU A 22 -21.73 -20.94 -28.05
C LEU A 22 -21.49 -19.56 -28.67
N PRO A 23 -21.69 -18.46 -27.93
CA PRO A 23 -21.23 -17.18 -28.42
C PRO A 23 -19.73 -17.33 -28.60
N LEU A 24 -19.27 -17.22 -29.85
CA LEU A 24 -17.90 -16.92 -30.19
C LEU A 24 -17.56 -15.65 -29.40
N LEU A 25 -16.95 -15.83 -28.24
CA LEU A 25 -16.23 -14.77 -27.56
C LEU A 25 -15.19 -14.32 -28.57
N SER A 26 -15.44 -13.16 -29.16
CA SER A 26 -14.53 -12.47 -30.04
C SER A 26 -13.12 -12.51 -29.43
N PRO A 27 -12.06 -12.76 -30.23
CA PRO A 27 -10.69 -12.58 -29.78
C PRO A 27 -10.39 -11.07 -29.71
N ALA A 28 -11.11 -10.35 -28.85
CA ALA A 28 -10.82 -8.97 -28.47
C ALA A 28 -9.93 -8.91 -27.21
N ALA A 29 -9.27 -10.01 -26.88
CA ALA A 29 -8.35 -10.16 -25.76
C ALA A 29 -6.95 -10.59 -26.23
N GLN A 30 -6.41 -10.00 -27.31
CA GLN A 30 -4.99 -10.17 -27.62
C GLN A 30 -4.40 -8.96 -28.36
N ALA A 31 -4.68 -7.78 -27.84
CA ALA A 31 -3.64 -6.76 -27.74
C ALA A 31 -3.41 -6.56 -26.23
N ALA A 32 -2.88 -7.59 -25.57
CA ALA A 32 -2.15 -7.35 -24.34
C ALA A 32 -0.95 -6.49 -24.76
N ASN A 33 -1.10 -5.16 -24.64
CA ASN A 33 0.06 -4.29 -24.57
C ASN A 33 1.06 -4.97 -23.64
N ASP A 34 2.30 -5.11 -24.07
CA ASP A 34 3.39 -5.80 -23.38
C ASP A 34 3.82 -4.97 -22.16
N ASN A 35 2.86 -4.71 -21.25
CA ASN A 35 3.04 -3.90 -20.08
C ASN A 35 4.09 -4.60 -19.21
N PRO A 36 5.11 -3.86 -18.74
CA PRO A 36 6.08 -4.44 -17.82
C PRO A 36 5.37 -4.89 -16.54
N PRO A 37 5.90 -5.93 -15.88
CA PRO A 37 5.30 -6.45 -14.66
C PRO A 37 5.33 -5.40 -13.53
N ARG A 38 4.38 -5.49 -12.59
CA ARG A 38 4.53 -4.74 -11.32
C ARG A 38 5.76 -5.24 -10.58
N LYS A 39 6.53 -4.29 -10.02
CA LYS A 39 7.68 -4.55 -9.15
C LYS A 39 7.20 -5.02 -7.76
N ILE A 40 6.90 -6.31 -7.63
CA ILE A 40 6.31 -6.92 -6.42
C ILE A 40 7.26 -7.83 -5.64
N VAL A 41 8.53 -7.87 -6.02
CA VAL A 41 9.54 -8.71 -5.36
C VAL A 41 10.62 -7.84 -4.76
N THR A 42 11.04 -8.21 -3.56
CA THR A 42 12.22 -7.69 -2.90
C THR A 42 12.88 -8.84 -2.16
N GLY A 43 14.00 -8.64 -1.49
CA GLY A 43 14.63 -9.71 -0.74
C GLY A 43 15.92 -9.30 -0.08
N TRP A 44 16.33 -10.12 0.87
CA TRP A 44 17.58 -9.91 1.56
C TRP A 44 18.72 -10.51 0.75
N MET A 45 19.80 -9.74 0.63
CA MET A 45 21.04 -10.14 -0.03
C MET A 45 22.14 -10.27 1.03
N PRO A 46 22.40 -11.49 1.54
CA PRO A 46 23.37 -11.68 2.61
C PRO A 46 24.80 -11.35 2.19
N TYR A 47 25.60 -10.78 3.10
CA TYR A 47 27.01 -10.48 2.82
C TYR A 47 27.83 -11.72 2.41
N TRP A 48 27.43 -12.91 2.86
CA TRP A 48 28.07 -14.18 2.48
C TRP A 48 27.59 -14.75 1.14
N ASN A 49 26.55 -14.16 0.53
CA ASN A 49 26.01 -14.57 -0.76
C ASN A 49 25.68 -13.37 -1.66
N THR A 50 26.42 -12.26 -1.55
CA THR A 50 26.20 -11.06 -2.38
C THR A 50 26.22 -11.40 -3.86
N LYS A 51 27.17 -12.22 -4.31
CA LYS A 51 27.29 -12.61 -5.73
C LYS A 51 26.02 -13.29 -6.25
N GLY A 52 25.43 -14.19 -5.46
CA GLY A 52 24.17 -14.85 -5.80
C GLY A 52 23.01 -13.87 -5.86
N GLY A 53 22.85 -13.03 -4.84
CA GLY A 53 21.80 -12.02 -4.80
C GLY A 53 21.89 -11.01 -5.95
N MET A 54 23.10 -10.52 -6.27
CA MET A 54 23.32 -9.63 -7.41
C MET A 54 22.96 -10.29 -8.73
N ALA A 55 23.37 -11.54 -8.96
CA ALA A 55 23.01 -12.27 -10.17
C ALA A 55 21.49 -12.40 -10.32
N THR A 56 20.80 -12.73 -9.24
CA THR A 56 19.33 -12.83 -9.18
C THR A 56 18.65 -11.51 -9.54
N ILE A 57 19.07 -10.39 -8.93
CA ILE A 57 18.44 -9.08 -9.14
C ILE A 57 18.72 -8.57 -10.55
N MET A 58 19.96 -8.66 -11.01
CA MET A 58 20.35 -8.16 -12.34
C MET A 58 19.74 -8.96 -13.49
N ALA A 59 19.37 -10.23 -13.27
CA ALA A 59 18.59 -11.01 -14.21
C ALA A 59 17.09 -10.64 -14.22
N ASN A 60 16.60 -9.97 -13.17
CA ASN A 60 15.18 -9.71 -12.95
C ASN A 60 14.84 -8.27 -12.49
N PRO A 61 15.53 -7.21 -12.94
CA PRO A 61 15.41 -5.87 -12.34
C PRO A 61 14.01 -5.25 -12.49
N ASP A 62 13.23 -5.75 -13.45
CA ASP A 62 11.86 -5.33 -13.70
C ASP A 62 10.86 -5.81 -12.63
N LEU A 63 11.25 -6.74 -11.75
CA LEU A 63 10.44 -7.19 -10.61
C LEU A 63 10.80 -6.52 -9.28
N PHE A 64 11.96 -5.86 -9.21
CA PHE A 64 12.49 -5.30 -7.97
C PHE A 64 12.32 -3.77 -7.91
N PRO A 65 11.56 -3.24 -6.94
CA PRO A 65 11.62 -1.81 -6.63
C PRO A 65 12.79 -1.47 -5.71
N GLU A 66 13.21 -2.43 -4.88
CA GLU A 66 14.23 -2.27 -3.86
C GLU A 66 14.80 -3.63 -3.43
N VAL A 67 15.98 -3.62 -2.80
CA VAL A 67 16.65 -4.77 -2.20
C VAL A 67 17.17 -4.40 -0.81
N MET A 68 17.28 -5.39 0.08
CA MET A 68 17.84 -5.23 1.43
C MET A 68 19.16 -5.98 1.57
N PRO A 69 20.30 -5.33 1.27
CA PRO A 69 21.58 -5.94 1.58
C PRO A 69 21.75 -6.15 3.09
N PHE A 70 21.97 -7.40 3.52
CA PHE A 70 22.13 -7.75 4.92
C PHE A 70 23.60 -7.62 5.30
N TRP A 71 24.05 -6.37 5.49
CA TRP A 71 25.48 -6.00 5.51
C TRP A 71 25.95 -5.38 6.83
N TYR A 72 25.05 -4.99 7.73
CA TYR A 72 25.42 -4.24 8.92
C TYR A 72 24.89 -4.82 10.23
N SER A 73 25.65 -4.60 11.30
CA SER A 73 25.26 -4.96 12.67
C SER A 73 25.58 -3.84 13.65
N VAL A 74 24.57 -3.31 14.34
CA VAL A 74 24.73 -2.23 15.31
C VAL A 74 25.35 -2.78 16.59
N LYS A 75 26.49 -2.23 17.02
CA LYS A 75 27.22 -2.65 18.24
C LYS A 75 27.12 -1.63 19.37
N SER A 76 26.93 -0.36 19.05
CA SER A 76 26.69 0.73 20.01
C SER A 76 26.09 1.95 19.29
N GLN A 77 25.84 3.03 20.02
CA GLN A 77 25.35 4.29 19.47
C GLN A 77 26.32 4.98 18.49
N THR A 78 27.59 4.56 18.45
CA THR A 78 28.62 5.11 17.55
C THR A 78 29.31 4.05 16.68
N ASN A 79 29.02 2.77 16.88
CA ASN A 79 29.66 1.67 16.15
C ASN A 79 28.63 0.82 15.42
N VAL A 80 28.68 0.88 14.09
CA VAL A 80 27.97 -0.03 13.19
C VAL A 80 29.02 -0.87 12.48
N LEU A 81 29.01 -2.18 12.74
CA LEU A 81 29.93 -3.13 12.14
C LEU A 81 29.54 -3.37 10.68
N ASP A 82 30.49 -3.17 9.79
CA ASP A 82 30.42 -3.57 8.39
C ASP A 82 30.76 -5.07 8.26
N GLN A 83 29.83 -5.85 7.73
CA GLN A 83 30.00 -7.29 7.47
C GLN A 83 30.25 -7.58 5.98
N TYR A 84 30.03 -6.60 5.11
CA TYR A 84 30.21 -6.74 3.67
C TYR A 84 31.69 -6.71 3.29
N ASP A 85 32.40 -5.66 3.70
CA ASP A 85 33.79 -5.41 3.29
C ASP A 85 34.73 -6.58 3.63
N PRO A 86 34.64 -7.20 4.83
CA PRO A 86 35.48 -8.36 5.14
C PRO A 86 35.14 -9.62 4.33
N ALA A 87 33.91 -9.73 3.81
CA ALA A 87 33.40 -10.94 3.17
C ALA A 87 33.44 -10.88 1.63
N ASN A 88 33.62 -9.68 1.04
CA ASN A 88 33.50 -9.47 -0.39
C ASN A 88 34.69 -8.66 -0.92
N ALA A 89 35.28 -9.13 -2.01
CA ALA A 89 36.40 -8.43 -2.65
C ALA A 89 35.97 -7.20 -3.46
N ALA A 90 34.75 -7.21 -4.01
CA ALA A 90 34.24 -6.10 -4.80
C ALA A 90 33.79 -4.95 -3.88
N PRO A 91 34.13 -3.68 -4.15
CA PRO A 91 33.71 -2.55 -3.33
C PRO A 91 32.19 -2.47 -3.19
N MET A 92 31.72 -2.14 -1.99
CA MET A 92 30.28 -1.99 -1.71
C MET A 92 29.65 -0.92 -2.62
N SER A 93 30.35 0.19 -2.83
CA SER A 93 29.87 1.31 -3.64
C SER A 93 29.62 0.92 -5.10
N ASP A 94 30.33 -0.08 -5.64
CA ASP A 94 30.08 -0.58 -6.98
C ASP A 94 28.78 -1.39 -7.06
N GLN A 95 28.47 -2.18 -6.01
CA GLN A 95 27.19 -2.90 -5.92
C GLN A 95 26.02 -1.91 -5.83
N VAL A 96 26.14 -0.89 -4.95
CA VAL A 96 25.13 0.15 -4.77
C VAL A 96 24.84 0.86 -6.08
N LYS A 97 25.88 1.35 -6.76
CA LYS A 97 25.74 2.02 -8.06
C LYS A 97 25.12 1.12 -9.13
N THR A 98 25.53 -0.15 -9.18
CA THR A 98 24.99 -1.10 -10.16
C THR A 98 23.49 -1.33 -9.97
N LEU A 99 23.05 -1.52 -8.73
CA LEU A 99 21.63 -1.70 -8.39
C LEU A 99 20.81 -0.43 -8.69
N GLN A 100 21.30 0.73 -8.29
CA GLN A 100 20.63 2.02 -8.54
C GLN A 100 20.54 2.32 -10.04
N ALA A 101 21.58 2.02 -10.81
CA ALA A 101 21.56 2.13 -12.27
C ALA A 101 20.52 1.22 -12.94
N ALA A 102 20.18 0.09 -12.31
CA ALA A 102 19.10 -0.80 -12.72
C ALA A 102 17.71 -0.35 -12.23
N GLY A 103 17.61 0.81 -11.55
CA GLY A 103 16.36 1.31 -10.98
C GLY A 103 15.87 0.51 -9.77
N VAL A 104 16.79 -0.11 -9.02
CA VAL A 104 16.53 -0.84 -7.78
C VAL A 104 17.12 -0.04 -6.61
N LYS A 105 16.26 0.37 -5.67
CA LYS A 105 16.69 1.07 -4.46
C LYS A 105 17.47 0.15 -3.53
N VAL A 106 18.47 0.68 -2.84
CA VAL A 106 19.34 -0.06 -1.94
C VAL A 106 19.06 0.36 -0.50
N VAL A 107 18.46 -0.55 0.26
CA VAL A 107 17.93 -0.29 1.62
C VAL A 107 18.57 -1.31 2.59
N PRO A 108 19.85 -1.16 2.95
CA PRO A 108 20.56 -2.17 3.72
C PRO A 108 19.96 -2.43 5.09
N THR A 109 19.96 -3.70 5.47
CA THR A 109 19.50 -4.19 6.77
C THR A 109 20.58 -4.01 7.84
N LEU A 110 20.16 -3.48 8.98
CA LEU A 110 20.95 -3.34 10.20
C LEU A 110 20.39 -4.23 11.29
N THR A 111 21.18 -5.22 11.70
CA THR A 111 20.84 -6.09 12.83
C THR A 111 21.16 -5.46 14.17
N ASP A 112 20.44 -5.86 15.22
CA ASP A 112 20.89 -5.63 16.60
C ASP A 112 22.01 -6.62 16.94
N GLY A 113 23.25 -6.12 16.92
CA GLY A 113 24.43 -6.89 17.26
C GLY A 113 24.87 -6.74 18.71
N THR A 114 24.04 -6.14 19.57
CA THR A 114 24.36 -5.87 20.97
C THR A 114 24.07 -7.09 21.86
N GLY A 115 24.53 -7.06 23.12
CA GLY A 115 24.22 -8.10 24.09
C GLY A 115 22.79 -8.01 24.61
N LYS A 116 22.32 -9.06 25.29
CA LYS A 116 20.99 -9.11 25.93
C LYS A 116 20.69 -7.83 26.74
N LEU A 117 19.54 -7.20 26.42
CA LEU A 117 19.02 -5.95 26.99
C LEU A 117 19.89 -4.70 26.76
N ALA A 118 21.00 -4.79 26.02
CA ALA A 118 21.90 -3.65 25.81
C ALA A 118 21.28 -2.61 24.88
N MET A 119 20.66 -3.02 23.77
CA MET A 119 19.93 -2.11 22.89
C MET A 119 18.79 -1.40 23.64
N GLN A 120 17.99 -2.12 24.44
CA GLN A 120 16.94 -1.49 25.26
C GLN A 120 17.51 -0.38 26.17
N LYS A 121 18.62 -0.65 26.87
CA LYS A 121 19.29 0.34 27.74
C LYS A 121 19.84 1.54 26.95
N LEU A 122 20.32 1.30 25.73
CA LEU A 122 20.74 2.37 24.83
C LEU A 122 19.55 3.25 24.44
N LEU A 123 18.43 2.65 24.04
CA LEU A 123 17.22 3.39 23.66
C LEU A 123 16.59 4.15 24.83
N ALA A 124 16.75 3.66 26.07
CA ALA A 124 16.27 4.33 27.29
C ALA A 124 16.99 5.67 27.57
N ASP A 125 18.23 5.82 27.11
CA ASP A 125 19.04 7.02 27.27
C ASP A 125 18.83 7.95 26.07
N ALA A 126 18.16 9.08 26.28
CA ALA A 126 17.81 10.01 25.20
C ALA A 126 19.03 10.54 24.42
N THR A 127 20.15 10.75 25.10
CA THR A 127 21.39 11.22 24.47
C THR A 127 21.99 10.13 23.59
N LYS A 128 22.07 8.89 24.09
CA LYS A 128 22.58 7.76 23.30
C LYS A 128 21.65 7.41 22.14
N ARG A 129 20.34 7.47 22.34
CA ARG A 129 19.35 7.24 21.29
C ARG A 129 19.48 8.28 20.17
N ALA A 130 19.57 9.57 20.51
CA ALA A 130 19.81 10.63 19.53
C ALA A 130 21.14 10.45 18.77
N GLN A 131 22.20 10.03 19.49
CA GLN A 131 23.48 9.72 18.86
C GLN A 131 23.37 8.54 17.89
N LEU A 132 22.64 7.48 18.25
CA LEU A 132 22.40 6.33 17.36
C LEU A 132 21.62 6.76 16.12
N VAL A 133 20.54 7.55 16.27
CA VAL A 133 19.78 8.10 15.14
C VAL A 133 20.69 8.85 14.17
N LYS A 134 21.58 9.71 14.70
CA LYS A 134 22.57 10.43 13.89
C LYS A 134 23.53 9.47 13.18
N THR A 135 24.10 8.50 13.89
CA THR A 135 25.04 7.51 13.34
C THR A 135 24.42 6.72 12.19
N LEU A 136 23.15 6.29 12.31
CA LEU A 136 22.47 5.54 11.27
C LEU A 136 22.15 6.43 10.05
N ALA A 137 21.63 7.63 10.26
CA ALA A 137 21.35 8.56 9.17
C ALA A 137 22.63 8.95 8.40
N ASP A 138 23.73 9.20 9.11
CA ASP A 138 25.02 9.50 8.49
C ASP A 138 25.56 8.29 7.69
N LEU A 139 25.29 7.06 8.13
CA LEU A 139 25.65 5.84 7.37
C LEU A 139 24.93 5.77 6.03
N ALA A 140 23.63 6.10 5.99
CA ALA A 140 22.84 6.15 4.76
C ALA A 140 23.39 7.19 3.78
N THR A 141 23.60 8.42 4.26
CA THR A 141 24.17 9.51 3.46
C THR A 141 25.58 9.18 2.96
N LYS A 142 26.46 8.64 3.82
CA LYS A 142 27.86 8.35 3.48
C LYS A 142 27.99 7.36 2.32
N ASN A 143 27.11 6.34 2.29
CA ASN A 143 27.19 5.25 1.33
C ASN A 143 26.19 5.39 0.16
N ASN A 144 25.48 6.51 0.08
CA ASN A 144 24.46 6.77 -0.94
C ASN A 144 23.38 5.67 -1.00
N PHE A 145 22.91 5.24 0.18
CA PHE A 145 21.77 4.33 0.27
C PHE A 145 20.46 5.10 0.05
N ASP A 146 19.42 4.39 -0.36
CA ASP A 146 18.07 4.96 -0.58
C ASP A 146 17.20 4.92 0.69
N GLY A 147 17.75 4.39 1.78
CA GLY A 147 17.04 4.12 3.03
C GLY A 147 17.77 3.10 3.89
N LEU A 148 17.16 2.76 5.02
CA LEU A 148 17.67 1.73 5.94
C LEU A 148 16.55 0.76 6.33
N ASP A 149 16.92 -0.50 6.60
CA ASP A 149 16.02 -1.52 7.14
C ASP A 149 16.47 -1.94 8.55
N LEU A 150 15.59 -1.81 9.54
CA LEU A 150 15.87 -2.22 10.92
C LEU A 150 15.41 -3.65 11.15
N ASP A 151 16.34 -4.56 11.46
CA ASP A 151 16.03 -5.97 11.76
C ASP A 151 16.52 -6.34 13.16
N TRP A 152 15.79 -5.85 14.17
CA TRP A 152 16.20 -5.93 15.57
C TRP A 152 15.47 -7.06 16.28
N GLU A 153 15.96 -8.28 16.03
CA GLU A 153 15.39 -9.54 16.51
C GLU A 153 15.67 -9.85 17.99
N GLY A 154 16.68 -9.20 18.59
CA GLY A 154 17.08 -9.40 19.98
C GLY A 154 15.91 -9.20 20.97
N PHE A 155 15.00 -8.27 20.67
CA PHE A 155 13.80 -8.02 21.48
C PHE A 155 12.89 -9.24 21.59
N ALA A 156 12.71 -9.97 20.48
CA ALA A 156 11.86 -11.14 20.41
C ALA A 156 12.53 -12.38 21.00
N PHE A 157 13.78 -12.63 20.63
CA PHE A 157 14.40 -13.95 20.81
C PHE A 157 15.49 -14.01 21.88
N THR A 158 16.01 -12.86 22.34
CA THR A 158 17.12 -12.81 23.31
C THR A 158 16.71 -12.18 24.64
N ASP A 159 15.98 -11.07 24.60
CA ASP A 159 15.67 -10.25 25.77
C ASP A 159 14.56 -10.84 26.65
N GLY A 160 13.66 -11.62 26.04
CA GLY A 160 12.54 -12.28 26.69
C GLY A 160 11.32 -11.38 26.91
N THR A 161 10.13 -11.98 26.95
CA THR A 161 8.85 -11.24 26.93
C THR A 161 8.62 -10.31 28.12
N ALA A 162 9.30 -10.54 29.24
CA ALA A 162 9.21 -9.69 30.42
C ALA A 162 9.76 -8.27 30.20
N SER A 163 10.61 -8.08 29.18
CA SER A 163 11.19 -6.78 28.85
C SER A 163 10.31 -5.93 27.93
N TRP A 164 9.26 -6.52 27.34
CA TRP A 164 8.55 -5.92 26.21
C TRP A 164 7.77 -4.65 26.59
N SER A 165 7.23 -4.56 27.82
CA SER A 165 6.51 -3.37 28.29
C SER A 165 7.41 -2.14 28.41
N VAL A 166 8.71 -2.35 28.63
CA VAL A 166 9.73 -1.30 28.65
C VAL A 166 10.30 -1.06 27.25
N THR A 167 10.59 -2.13 26.52
CA THR A 167 11.24 -2.05 25.19
C THR A 167 10.33 -1.42 24.14
N SER A 168 9.04 -1.76 24.13
CA SER A 168 8.10 -1.32 23.11
C SER A 168 7.96 0.21 22.96
N PRO A 169 7.75 1.01 24.02
CA PRO A 169 7.70 2.47 23.89
C PRO A 169 9.06 3.08 23.52
N LEU A 170 10.18 2.49 23.95
CA LEU A 170 11.52 2.96 23.60
C LEU A 170 11.84 2.72 22.12
N TRP A 171 11.53 1.52 21.62
CA TRP A 171 11.57 1.17 20.21
C TRP A 171 10.72 2.14 19.37
N THR A 172 9.47 2.38 19.78
CA THR A 172 8.56 3.27 19.09
C THR A 172 9.12 4.69 18.98
N THR A 173 9.69 5.22 20.08
CA THR A 173 10.30 6.55 20.11
C THR A 173 11.49 6.63 19.16
N PHE A 174 12.37 5.63 19.21
CA PHE A 174 13.51 5.54 18.30
C PHE A 174 13.10 5.52 16.82
N VAL A 175 12.12 4.69 16.47
CA VAL A 175 11.63 4.58 15.07
C VAL A 175 11.07 5.91 14.58
N LYS A 176 10.31 6.64 15.41
CA LYS A 176 9.77 7.97 15.06
C LYS A 176 10.88 9.01 14.85
N GLU A 177 11.90 9.01 15.72
CA GLU A 177 13.06 9.92 15.61
C GLU A 177 13.89 9.59 14.35
N LEU A 178 14.16 8.31 14.07
CA LEU A 178 14.91 7.89 12.89
C LEU A 178 14.15 8.16 11.59
N ALA A 179 12.84 7.85 11.53
CA ALA A 179 12.00 8.13 10.36
C ALA A 179 12.05 9.61 9.99
N THR A 180 11.86 10.49 10.98
CA THR A 180 11.95 11.94 10.80
C THR A 180 13.29 12.36 10.20
N LYS A 181 14.39 11.77 10.71
CA LYS A 181 15.74 12.10 10.25
C LYS A 181 16.02 11.62 8.81
N LEU A 182 15.63 10.39 8.48
CA LEU A 182 15.82 9.81 7.14
C LEU A 182 14.94 10.52 6.10
N HIS A 183 13.66 10.77 6.42
CA HIS A 183 12.75 11.48 5.53
C HIS A 183 13.23 12.89 5.20
N ALA A 184 13.86 13.59 6.16
CA ALA A 184 14.45 14.91 5.92
C ALA A 184 15.63 14.88 4.94
N GLN A 185 16.24 13.72 4.70
CA GLN A 185 17.33 13.51 3.73
C GLN A 185 16.82 12.90 2.40
N GLY A 186 15.54 12.55 2.32
CA GLY A 186 14.94 11.87 1.15
C GLY A 186 15.00 10.35 1.20
N ASP A 187 15.50 9.78 2.29
CA ASP A 187 15.69 8.34 2.50
C ASP A 187 14.44 7.68 3.10
N ILE A 188 14.22 6.40 2.82
CA ILE A 188 13.11 5.63 3.41
C ILE A 188 13.53 4.88 4.68
N LEU A 189 12.56 4.62 5.57
CA LEU A 189 12.73 3.71 6.70
C LEU A 189 11.90 2.43 6.51
N SER A 190 12.59 1.31 6.47
CA SER A 190 12.03 -0.03 6.52
C SER A 190 12.24 -0.65 7.89
N VAL A 191 11.29 -1.48 8.31
CA VAL A 191 11.36 -2.23 9.57
C VAL A 191 11.01 -3.69 9.30
N THR A 192 11.93 -4.58 9.65
CA THR A 192 11.78 -6.03 9.62
C THR A 192 11.43 -6.53 11.01
N THR A 193 10.33 -7.29 11.13
CA THR A 193 9.90 -7.85 12.42
C THR A 193 9.37 -9.27 12.28
N PRO A 194 9.46 -10.09 13.35
CA PRO A 194 8.55 -11.20 13.57
C PRO A 194 7.09 -10.73 13.53
N GLU A 195 6.18 -11.67 13.49
CA GLU A 195 4.78 -11.38 13.30
C GLU A 195 4.06 -10.84 14.54
N VAL A 196 3.38 -9.71 14.38
CA VAL A 196 2.41 -9.23 15.37
C VAL A 196 1.04 -9.79 15.01
N ARG A 197 0.29 -10.21 16.04
CA ARG A 197 -1.04 -10.80 15.91
C ARG A 197 -2.11 -9.79 16.31
N ASP A 198 -3.29 -9.96 15.71
CA ASP A 198 -4.50 -9.32 16.18
C ASP A 198 -4.79 -9.72 17.64
N PRO A 199 -4.83 -8.77 18.60
CA PRO A 199 -5.20 -9.05 19.98
C PRO A 199 -6.55 -9.77 20.10
N ALA A 200 -7.50 -9.49 19.20
CA ALA A 200 -8.82 -10.13 19.17
C ALA A 200 -8.76 -11.63 18.82
N SER A 201 -7.66 -12.09 18.21
CA SER A 201 -7.47 -13.52 17.89
C SER A 201 -7.12 -14.38 19.12
N GLY A 202 -6.76 -13.76 20.25
CA GLY A 202 -6.26 -14.46 21.44
C GLY A 202 -4.88 -15.11 21.26
N LYS A 203 -4.29 -15.06 20.06
CA LYS A 203 -2.95 -15.61 19.77
C LYS A 203 -1.89 -14.61 20.19
N LYS A 204 -0.86 -15.08 20.90
CA LYS A 204 0.32 -14.27 21.21
C LYS A 204 1.13 -14.02 19.93
N GLY A 205 1.48 -12.77 19.70
CA GLY A 205 2.47 -12.35 18.69
C GLY A 205 3.53 -11.47 19.34
N TYR A 206 4.47 -10.96 18.54
CA TYR A 206 5.60 -10.18 19.03
C TYR A 206 5.25 -8.70 19.21
N TRP A 207 4.29 -8.39 20.09
CA TRP A 207 3.74 -7.04 20.24
C TRP A 207 4.76 -5.95 20.65
N VAL A 208 5.96 -6.35 21.09
CA VAL A 208 7.07 -5.42 21.37
C VAL A 208 7.35 -4.45 20.21
N TYR A 209 7.18 -4.90 18.97
CA TYR A 209 7.45 -4.10 17.76
C TYR A 209 6.40 -3.03 17.45
N ASN A 210 5.26 -3.03 18.15
CA ASN A 210 4.27 -1.96 18.15
C ASN A 210 3.86 -1.42 16.77
N TRP A 211 3.45 -2.31 15.85
CA TRP A 211 2.97 -1.94 14.51
C TRP A 211 1.96 -0.78 14.47
N PRO A 212 0.99 -0.65 15.39
CA PRO A 212 0.05 0.48 15.38
C PRO A 212 0.73 1.85 15.48
N GLU A 213 1.80 1.95 16.27
CA GLU A 213 2.48 3.24 16.51
C GLU A 213 3.59 3.54 15.49
N ILE A 214 4.22 2.52 14.91
CA ILE A 214 5.28 2.71 13.91
C ILE A 214 4.75 2.74 12.47
N GLY A 215 3.64 2.06 12.18
CA GLY A 215 3.03 1.98 10.85
C GLY A 215 2.79 3.33 10.15
N PRO A 216 2.36 4.39 10.88
CA PRO A 216 2.22 5.72 10.29
C PRO A 216 3.53 6.33 9.79
N VAL A 217 4.65 6.07 10.45
CA VAL A 217 5.94 6.75 10.19
C VAL A 217 6.93 5.96 9.34
N ILE A 218 6.84 4.63 9.29
CA ILE A 218 7.70 3.80 8.43
C ILE A 218 7.20 3.79 6.98
N ASP A 219 8.09 3.53 6.03
CA ASP A 219 7.76 3.36 4.61
C ASP A 219 7.48 1.91 4.23
N ARG A 220 8.10 0.98 4.96
CA ARG A 220 8.00 -0.46 4.74
C ARG A 220 7.90 -1.22 6.06
N LEU A 221 6.99 -2.17 6.12
CA LEU A 221 6.97 -3.24 7.10
C LEU A 221 7.28 -4.56 6.38
N ARG A 222 8.39 -5.20 6.75
CA ARG A 222 8.78 -6.52 6.24
C ARG A 222 8.51 -7.54 7.33
N ILE A 223 7.62 -8.48 7.06
CA ILE A 223 7.17 -9.41 8.09
C ILE A 223 7.87 -10.74 7.86
N MET A 224 8.58 -11.22 8.89
CA MET A 224 9.24 -12.53 8.86
C MET A 224 8.21 -13.66 8.99
N THR A 225 7.42 -13.86 7.93
CA THR A 225 6.43 -14.94 7.85
C THR A 225 7.07 -16.27 7.44
N TYR A 226 8.11 -16.65 8.18
CA TYR A 226 8.85 -17.91 8.09
C TYR A 226 9.33 -18.35 9.49
N ASP A 227 10.02 -19.48 9.55
CA ASP A 227 10.44 -20.13 10.80
C ASP A 227 9.25 -20.45 11.75
N TYR A 228 8.11 -20.82 11.16
CA TYR A 228 6.95 -21.32 11.90
C TYR A 228 7.25 -22.65 12.60
N SER A 229 7.91 -23.58 11.90
CA SER A 229 8.42 -24.83 12.44
C SER A 229 9.95 -24.78 12.52
N VAL A 230 10.47 -24.82 13.75
CA VAL A 230 11.93 -24.74 14.01
C VAL A 230 12.44 -26.02 14.66
N ALA A 231 11.90 -26.42 15.81
CA ALA A 231 12.37 -27.61 16.53
C ALA A 231 11.83 -28.91 15.95
N ASN A 232 10.54 -28.91 15.58
CA ASN A 232 9.84 -30.08 15.07
C ASN A 232 9.59 -29.95 13.57
N PRO A 233 9.53 -31.06 12.82
CA PRO A 233 9.18 -31.03 11.41
C PRO A 233 7.81 -30.40 11.17
N GLY A 234 7.73 -29.53 10.17
CA GLY A 234 6.50 -28.87 9.78
C GLY A 234 6.73 -27.76 8.75
N PRO A 235 5.65 -27.12 8.29
CA PRO A 235 5.74 -26.04 7.30
C PRO A 235 6.59 -24.87 7.82
N ILE A 236 7.38 -24.28 6.93
CA ILE A 236 8.30 -23.18 7.23
C ILE A 236 7.55 -21.87 7.46
N GLY A 237 6.48 -21.62 6.71
CA GLY A 237 5.65 -20.43 6.86
C GLY A 237 4.25 -20.63 6.27
N PRO A 238 3.37 -21.44 6.90
CA PRO A 238 2.10 -21.86 6.31
C PRO A 238 1.25 -20.71 5.76
N LEU A 239 0.74 -20.83 4.53
CA LEU A 239 0.03 -19.76 3.81
C LEU A 239 -1.18 -19.22 4.58
N SER A 240 -1.96 -20.08 5.23
CA SER A 240 -3.09 -19.65 6.08
C SER A 240 -2.67 -18.78 7.28
N TRP A 241 -1.46 -18.97 7.80
CA TRP A 241 -0.87 -18.15 8.84
C TRP A 241 -0.37 -16.81 8.29
N VAL A 242 0.30 -16.83 7.13
CA VAL A 242 0.71 -15.61 6.40
C VAL A 242 -0.50 -14.73 6.08
N ASP A 243 -1.60 -15.33 5.63
CA ASP A 243 -2.85 -14.64 5.28
C ASP A 243 -3.43 -13.86 6.47
N GLN A 244 -3.50 -14.51 7.65
CA GLN A 244 -4.01 -13.89 8.89
C GLN A 244 -3.16 -12.69 9.32
N ILE A 245 -1.83 -12.82 9.23
CA ILE A 245 -0.89 -11.76 9.58
C ILE A 245 -1.02 -10.59 8.62
N THR A 246 -1.07 -10.88 7.32
CA THR A 246 -1.20 -9.87 6.27
C THR A 246 -2.49 -9.08 6.43
N LYS A 247 -3.60 -9.78 6.71
CA LYS A 247 -4.90 -9.16 6.98
C LYS A 247 -4.83 -8.21 8.17
N TYR A 248 -4.20 -8.61 9.27
CA TYR A 248 -4.06 -7.77 10.46
C TYR A 248 -3.15 -6.56 10.22
N ALA A 249 -1.97 -6.75 9.63
CA ALA A 249 -1.09 -5.63 9.29
C ALA A 249 -1.78 -4.60 8.39
N SER A 250 -2.64 -5.06 7.46
CA SER A 250 -3.41 -4.20 6.55
C SER A 250 -4.46 -3.33 7.25
N THR A 251 -4.83 -3.62 8.51
CA THR A 251 -5.74 -2.74 9.28
C THR A 251 -4.98 -1.64 10.01
N LEU A 252 -3.67 -1.78 10.19
CA LEU A 252 -2.84 -0.87 10.99
C LEU A 252 -2.11 0.18 10.14
N MET A 253 -1.87 -0.12 8.87
CA MET A 253 -1.16 0.77 7.95
C MET A 253 -1.62 0.57 6.51
N ALA A 254 -1.25 1.51 5.63
CA ALA A 254 -1.52 1.37 4.21
C ALA A 254 -0.94 0.04 3.69
N PRO A 255 -1.74 -0.82 3.03
CA PRO A 255 -1.30 -2.16 2.67
C PRO A 255 -0.03 -2.18 1.81
N SER A 256 0.15 -1.18 0.94
CA SER A 256 1.37 -1.00 0.14
C SER A 256 2.69 -0.92 0.92
N LYS A 257 2.65 -0.60 2.22
CA LYS A 257 3.84 -0.63 3.07
C LYS A 257 4.25 -2.06 3.43
N ILE A 258 3.35 -3.03 3.33
CA ILE A 258 3.53 -4.38 3.85
C ILE A 258 4.21 -5.27 2.80
N TRP A 259 5.23 -6.00 3.23
CA TRP A 259 5.93 -7.00 2.45
C TRP A 259 5.99 -8.30 3.25
N VAL A 260 5.45 -9.38 2.68
CA VAL A 260 5.41 -10.68 3.36
C VAL A 260 6.67 -11.48 3.07
N GLY A 261 7.33 -11.97 4.12
CA GLY A 261 8.54 -12.77 4.04
C GLY A 261 8.27 -14.14 3.42
N VAL A 262 9.11 -14.55 2.48
CA VAL A 262 9.03 -15.85 1.82
C VAL A 262 10.41 -16.54 1.95
N PRO A 263 10.49 -17.67 2.67
CA PRO A 263 11.72 -18.41 2.82
C PRO A 263 12.06 -19.13 1.50
N THR A 264 13.18 -18.79 0.88
CA THR A 264 13.74 -19.51 -0.29
C THR A 264 14.65 -20.67 0.16
N TYR A 265 14.26 -21.28 1.27
CA TYR A 265 14.89 -22.45 1.87
C TYR A 265 13.81 -23.32 2.52
N GLY A 266 14.24 -24.53 2.85
CA GLY A 266 13.54 -25.51 3.64
C GLY A 266 14.40 -26.02 4.79
N ARG A 267 13.85 -26.98 5.51
CA ARG A 267 14.52 -27.67 6.61
C ARG A 267 14.37 -29.17 6.41
N ASP A 268 15.42 -29.89 6.78
CA ASP A 268 15.52 -31.33 6.69
C ASP A 268 15.82 -31.89 8.09
N TRP A 269 14.78 -32.45 8.72
CA TRP A 269 14.81 -32.90 10.10
C TRP A 269 15.11 -34.39 10.21
N VAL A 270 15.91 -34.76 11.21
CA VAL A 270 15.98 -36.15 11.70
C VAL A 270 14.74 -36.45 12.54
N THR A 271 13.94 -37.42 12.11
CA THR A 271 12.69 -37.83 12.79
C THR A 271 12.77 -39.20 13.44
N ALA A 272 13.61 -40.10 12.94
CA ALA A 272 13.91 -41.37 13.60
C ALA A 272 15.36 -41.81 13.32
N VAL A 273 15.94 -42.54 14.27
CA VAL A 273 17.23 -43.21 14.13
C VAL A 273 17.06 -44.65 14.62
N GLU A 274 17.33 -45.61 13.74
CA GLU A 274 17.30 -47.03 14.04
C GLU A 274 18.72 -47.59 13.94
N GLY A 275 19.19 -48.30 14.97
CA GLY A 275 20.57 -48.78 15.07
C GLY A 275 21.53 -47.76 15.69
N THR A 276 22.83 -48.03 15.56
CA THR A 276 23.90 -47.18 16.14
C THR A 276 24.70 -46.56 15.00
N CYS A 277 24.69 -45.24 14.87
CA CYS A 277 25.41 -44.60 13.77
C CYS A 277 26.93 -44.70 13.96
N PRO A 278 27.71 -44.69 12.86
CA PRO A 278 29.18 -44.60 12.93
C PRO A 278 29.62 -43.35 13.70
N ASP A 279 30.75 -43.46 14.40
CA ASP A 279 31.33 -42.35 15.11
C ASP A 279 31.73 -41.23 14.11
N GLY A 280 31.45 -39.98 14.46
CA GLY A 280 31.73 -38.84 13.58
C GLY A 280 30.73 -38.62 12.44
N VAL A 281 29.65 -39.42 12.35
CA VAL A 281 28.51 -39.06 11.49
C VAL A 281 27.89 -37.77 12.02
N ASP A 282 28.09 -36.71 11.24
CA ASP A 282 27.40 -35.46 11.47
C ASP A 282 25.94 -35.63 11.04
N LEU A 283 25.07 -35.86 12.03
CA LEU A 283 23.63 -35.77 11.83
C LEU A 283 23.17 -34.30 11.68
N ILE A 284 24.11 -33.35 11.71
CA ILE A 284 23.98 -31.88 11.62
C ILE A 284 22.87 -31.37 12.54
N ALA A 285 23.04 -31.69 13.82
CA ALA A 285 22.92 -30.80 14.97
C ALA A 285 24.03 -31.23 15.96
N PRO A 286 24.47 -30.36 16.90
CA PRO A 286 25.69 -30.55 17.67
C PRO A 286 25.79 -31.95 18.32
N GLN A 287 27.01 -32.50 18.39
CA GLN A 287 27.33 -33.83 18.92
C GLN A 287 26.33 -34.35 19.98
N GLY A 288 25.68 -35.48 19.69
CA GLY A 288 24.67 -36.10 20.56
C GLY A 288 23.23 -35.99 20.03
N ALA A 289 23.01 -36.19 18.73
CA ALA A 289 21.71 -35.95 18.09
C ALA A 289 20.57 -36.81 18.68
N THR A 290 19.53 -36.12 19.13
CA THR A 290 18.18 -36.62 19.40
C THR A 290 17.25 -36.21 18.25
N ALA A 291 16.05 -36.80 18.17
CA ALA A 291 15.00 -36.35 17.25
C ALA A 291 14.78 -34.83 17.38
N GLY A 292 14.68 -34.10 16.26
CA GLY A 292 14.52 -32.62 16.23
C GLY A 292 15.73 -31.83 15.68
N THR A 293 16.81 -32.53 15.35
CA THR A 293 17.99 -32.03 14.63
C THR A 293 17.64 -31.64 13.17
N LYS A 294 18.15 -30.52 12.62
CA LYS A 294 17.80 -30.06 11.25
C LYS A 294 18.93 -29.42 10.43
N ALA A 295 18.93 -29.69 9.13
CA ALA A 295 19.77 -29.01 8.14
C ALA A 295 18.96 -28.01 7.29
N VAL A 296 19.63 -27.01 6.71
CA VAL A 296 19.04 -26.10 5.72
C VAL A 296 19.03 -26.78 4.36
N VAL A 297 17.91 -26.68 3.64
CA VAL A 297 17.81 -27.10 2.23
C VAL A 297 17.53 -25.86 1.40
N ASN A 298 18.38 -25.51 0.43
CA ASN A 298 18.04 -24.39 -0.46
C ASN A 298 16.86 -24.79 -1.35
N SER A 299 15.96 -23.86 -1.67
CA SER A 299 14.82 -24.13 -2.55
C SER A 299 15.24 -24.71 -3.89
N LYS A 300 16.33 -24.21 -4.49
CA LYS A 300 16.87 -24.73 -5.76
C LYS A 300 17.34 -26.19 -5.71
N ASP A 301 17.69 -26.69 -4.53
CA ASP A 301 18.27 -28.02 -4.34
C ASP A 301 17.22 -29.07 -3.88
N ALA A 302 16.06 -28.63 -3.40
CA ALA A 302 15.07 -29.49 -2.75
C ALA A 302 14.49 -30.58 -3.67
N ALA A 303 14.17 -30.25 -4.93
CA ALA A 303 13.66 -31.22 -5.89
C ALA A 303 14.70 -32.30 -6.24
N ALA A 304 15.97 -31.90 -6.39
CA ALA A 304 17.08 -32.83 -6.63
C ALA A 304 17.33 -33.72 -5.41
N LEU A 305 17.21 -33.17 -4.19
CA LEU A 305 17.30 -33.95 -2.96
C LEU A 305 16.21 -35.03 -2.93
N ALA A 306 14.94 -34.68 -3.17
CA ALA A 306 13.85 -35.66 -3.22
C ALA A 306 14.10 -36.75 -4.27
N ALA A 307 14.52 -36.36 -5.49
CA ALA A 307 14.82 -37.30 -6.56
C ALA A 307 15.96 -38.27 -6.22
N SER A 308 17.02 -37.80 -5.54
CA SER A 308 18.16 -38.65 -5.17
C SER A 308 17.80 -39.78 -4.20
N TYR A 309 16.71 -39.63 -3.45
CA TYR A 309 16.16 -40.66 -2.57
C TYR A 309 14.86 -41.29 -3.11
N GLN A 310 14.50 -41.03 -4.37
CA GLN A 310 13.25 -41.50 -4.99
C GLN A 310 12.00 -41.12 -4.17
N ALA A 311 12.07 -40.02 -3.43
CA ALA A 311 10.96 -39.51 -2.65
C ALA A 311 10.03 -38.68 -3.53
N THR A 312 8.73 -38.75 -3.27
CA THR A 312 7.72 -37.94 -3.97
C THR A 312 7.32 -36.74 -3.10
N PRO A 313 7.63 -35.50 -3.52
CA PRO A 313 7.15 -34.30 -2.83
C PRO A 313 5.61 -34.21 -2.83
N VAL A 314 5.04 -33.90 -1.67
CA VAL A 314 3.61 -33.73 -1.44
C VAL A 314 3.32 -32.26 -1.17
N TRP A 315 2.49 -31.66 -2.03
CA TRP A 315 1.99 -30.29 -1.85
C TRP A 315 0.82 -30.27 -0.86
N THR A 316 0.87 -29.35 0.12
CA THR A 316 -0.26 -29.11 1.04
C THR A 316 -0.87 -27.73 0.78
N GLU A 317 -2.10 -27.68 0.28
CA GLU A 317 -2.75 -26.44 -0.18
C GLU A 317 -2.90 -25.38 0.94
N SER A 318 -3.26 -25.79 2.16
CA SER A 318 -3.44 -24.88 3.30
C SER A 318 -2.13 -24.26 3.81
N TYR A 319 -1.01 -24.91 3.52
CA TYR A 319 0.33 -24.44 3.88
C TYR A 319 1.01 -23.75 2.69
N GLY A 320 0.65 -24.12 1.47
CA GLY A 320 1.29 -23.61 0.27
C GLY A 320 2.77 -24.01 0.21
N GLU A 321 3.08 -25.25 0.60
CA GLU A 321 4.45 -25.78 0.73
C GLU A 321 4.50 -27.28 0.38
N TYR A 322 5.70 -27.76 0.07
CA TYR A 322 5.99 -29.16 -0.18
C TYR A 322 6.64 -29.82 1.03
N SER A 323 6.37 -31.10 1.19
CA SER A 323 7.13 -31.97 2.08
C SER A 323 7.42 -33.33 1.45
N PHE A 324 8.46 -34.00 1.94
CA PHE A 324 8.72 -35.40 1.62
C PHE A 324 9.47 -36.07 2.77
N ASN A 325 9.47 -37.40 2.77
CA ASN A 325 10.25 -38.21 3.69
C ASN A 325 11.25 -39.06 2.91
N TYR A 326 12.39 -39.33 3.51
CA TYR A 326 13.35 -40.30 3.00
C TYR A 326 14.12 -40.96 4.14
N THR A 327 14.82 -42.05 3.83
CA THR A 327 15.72 -42.72 4.76
C THR A 327 17.16 -42.65 4.23
N LYS A 328 18.11 -42.48 5.14
CA LYS A 328 19.54 -42.51 4.83
C LYS A 328 20.23 -43.55 5.70
N VAL A 329 20.95 -44.46 5.06
CA VAL A 329 21.75 -45.47 5.76
C VAL A 329 23.16 -44.91 5.97
N TYR A 330 23.64 -44.97 7.21
CA TYR A 330 25.02 -44.67 7.56
C TYR A 330 25.70 -45.97 7.99
N ALA A 331 26.74 -46.35 7.28
CA ALA A 331 27.58 -47.50 7.57
C ALA A 331 29.04 -47.05 7.69
N PRO A 332 29.85 -47.66 8.57
CA PRO A 332 31.25 -47.30 8.72
C PRO A 332 32.06 -47.79 7.51
N ALA A 333 33.15 -47.09 7.20
CA ALA A 333 33.98 -47.38 6.03
C ALA A 333 34.69 -48.75 6.11
N ASP A 334 34.85 -49.29 7.32
CA ASP A 334 35.44 -50.59 7.60
C ASP A 334 34.45 -51.76 7.50
N GLY A 335 33.16 -51.49 7.27
CA GLY A 335 32.11 -52.50 7.11
C GLY A 335 31.57 -53.10 8.41
N ALA A 336 31.91 -52.54 9.58
CA ALA A 336 31.42 -53.00 10.87
C ALA A 336 29.89 -52.79 11.03
N SER A 337 29.11 -53.87 11.05
CA SER A 337 27.64 -53.81 11.04
C SER A 337 27.03 -53.30 12.36
N ASP A 338 27.75 -53.41 13.47
CA ASP A 338 27.34 -52.96 14.81
C ASP A 338 27.29 -51.42 14.95
N LYS A 339 27.89 -50.72 13.99
CA LYS A 339 27.89 -49.25 13.87
C LYS A 339 27.14 -48.77 12.63
N THR A 340 26.11 -49.50 12.21
CA THR A 340 25.20 -49.07 11.13
C THR A 340 23.90 -48.51 11.70
N CYS A 341 23.41 -47.41 11.12
CA CYS A 341 22.09 -46.87 11.44
C CYS A 341 21.30 -46.48 10.19
N VAL A 342 19.97 -46.51 10.31
CA VAL A 342 19.02 -45.95 9.34
C VAL A 342 18.41 -44.70 9.96
N VAL A 343 18.51 -43.58 9.25
CA VAL A 343 18.01 -42.29 9.70
C VAL A 343 16.83 -41.90 8.82
N THR A 344 15.65 -41.79 9.43
CA THR A 344 14.45 -41.26 8.77
C THR A 344 14.46 -39.75 8.87
N ARG A 345 14.17 -39.10 7.74
CA ARG A 345 14.20 -37.65 7.62
C ARG A 345 12.93 -37.13 6.98
N THR A 346 12.50 -35.96 7.45
CA THR A 346 11.35 -35.23 6.93
C THR A 346 11.83 -33.87 6.46
N VAL A 347 11.51 -33.53 5.21
CA VAL A 347 11.85 -32.24 4.61
C VAL A 347 10.59 -31.43 4.41
N TRP A 348 10.64 -30.15 4.76
CA TRP A 348 9.67 -29.14 4.33
C TRP A 348 10.40 -28.02 3.60
N TYR A 349 9.86 -27.59 2.46
CA TYR A 349 10.48 -26.54 1.66
C TYR A 349 9.46 -25.74 0.84
N GLN A 350 9.92 -24.61 0.34
CA GLN A 350 9.20 -23.75 -0.59
C GLN A 350 9.88 -23.74 -1.95
N ASP A 351 9.09 -23.63 -3.01
CA ASP A 351 9.55 -23.54 -4.40
C ASP A 351 8.86 -22.38 -5.14
N ALA A 352 8.98 -22.34 -6.46
CA ALA A 352 8.32 -21.34 -7.30
C ALA A 352 6.79 -21.26 -7.09
N ARG A 353 6.12 -22.39 -6.80
CA ARG A 353 4.67 -22.43 -6.52
C ARG A 353 4.36 -21.81 -5.16
N SER A 354 5.18 -22.08 -4.14
CA SER A 354 5.08 -21.46 -2.82
C SER A 354 5.24 -19.93 -2.89
N VAL A 355 6.19 -19.43 -3.67
CA VAL A 355 6.40 -17.99 -3.86
C VAL A 355 5.22 -17.37 -4.60
N ALA A 356 4.73 -17.98 -5.68
CA ALA A 356 3.58 -17.50 -6.44
C ALA A 356 2.30 -17.43 -5.59
N ALA A 357 2.07 -18.42 -4.73
CA ALA A 357 0.93 -18.43 -3.80
C ALA A 357 0.97 -17.24 -2.82
N ARG A 358 2.17 -16.80 -2.40
CA ARG A 358 2.35 -15.63 -1.54
C ARG A 358 2.30 -14.32 -2.34
N ALA A 359 2.78 -14.32 -3.58
CA ALA A 359 2.59 -13.20 -4.52
C ALA A 359 1.10 -12.94 -4.78
N ALA A 360 0.24 -13.97 -4.73
CA ALA A 360 -1.21 -13.81 -4.83
C ALA A 360 -1.81 -12.87 -3.76
N LEU A 361 -1.17 -12.76 -2.59
CA LEU A 361 -1.58 -11.86 -1.51
C LEU A 361 -1.47 -10.38 -1.92
N VAL A 362 -0.61 -10.05 -2.90
CA VAL A 362 -0.48 -8.71 -3.46
C VAL A 362 -1.79 -8.23 -4.08
N ALA A 363 -2.49 -9.07 -4.84
CA ALA A 363 -3.79 -8.68 -5.39
C ALA A 363 -4.87 -8.68 -4.31
N LYS A 364 -4.84 -9.70 -3.44
CA LYS A 364 -5.86 -9.92 -2.40
C LYS A 364 -5.92 -8.76 -1.39
N TYR A 365 -4.77 -8.33 -0.89
CA TYR A 365 -4.67 -7.32 0.17
C TYR A 365 -4.11 -5.98 -0.30
N ARG A 366 -3.68 -5.89 -1.57
CA ARG A 366 -3.00 -4.71 -2.10
C ARG A 366 -1.69 -4.40 -1.35
N ILE A 367 -0.98 -5.44 -0.92
CA ILE A 367 0.30 -5.28 -0.25
C ILE A 367 1.41 -4.85 -1.21
N GLY A 368 2.53 -4.36 -0.68
CA GLY A 368 3.68 -3.91 -1.48
C GLY A 368 4.32 -5.03 -2.28
N GLY A 369 4.40 -6.24 -1.71
CA GLY A 369 4.96 -7.40 -2.40
C GLY A 369 5.37 -8.55 -1.48
N VAL A 370 6.25 -9.40 -2.00
CA VAL A 370 6.91 -10.50 -1.29
C VAL A 370 8.40 -10.20 -1.08
N ALA A 371 8.92 -10.54 0.10
CA ALA A 371 10.33 -10.34 0.46
C ALA A 371 11.03 -11.69 0.64
N LEU A 372 11.99 -12.02 -0.22
CA LEU A 372 12.65 -13.33 -0.22
C LEU A 372 13.80 -13.39 0.80
N TRP A 373 13.74 -14.32 1.75
CA TRP A 373 14.87 -14.69 2.61
C TRP A 373 15.41 -16.06 2.18
N SER A 374 16.51 -16.15 1.42
CA SER A 374 17.31 -15.04 0.87
C SER A 374 17.60 -15.20 -0.63
N LEU A 375 18.05 -14.13 -1.26
CA LEU A 375 18.32 -14.11 -2.70
C LEU A 375 19.56 -14.95 -3.06
N GLY A 376 19.52 -15.62 -4.21
CA GLY A 376 20.58 -16.45 -4.78
C GLY A 376 20.47 -17.95 -4.46
N ILE A 377 19.43 -18.38 -3.75
CA ILE A 377 19.18 -19.78 -3.37
C ILE A 377 17.76 -20.27 -3.72
N GLU A 378 16.94 -19.39 -4.28
CA GLU A 378 15.59 -19.67 -4.75
C GLU A 378 15.56 -20.66 -5.92
N ASP A 379 14.43 -21.34 -6.07
CA ASP A 379 14.10 -22.12 -7.26
C ASP A 379 14.13 -21.21 -8.52
N PRO A 380 14.89 -21.53 -9.57
CA PRO A 380 14.94 -20.75 -10.81
C PRO A 380 13.57 -20.48 -11.45
N LEU A 381 12.58 -21.37 -11.27
CA LEU A 381 11.23 -21.19 -11.79
C LEU A 381 10.43 -20.10 -11.06
N THR A 382 10.94 -19.58 -9.93
CA THR A 382 10.34 -18.47 -9.19
C THR A 382 10.18 -17.24 -10.09
N TRP A 383 11.20 -16.92 -10.88
CA TRP A 383 11.26 -15.72 -11.69
C TRP A 383 10.21 -15.67 -12.82
N PRO A 384 10.11 -16.66 -13.72
CA PRO A 384 9.06 -16.67 -14.73
C PRO A 384 7.66 -16.74 -14.10
N SER A 385 7.49 -17.49 -13.00
CA SER A 385 6.20 -17.64 -12.32
C SER A 385 5.69 -16.33 -11.73
N VAL A 386 6.53 -15.64 -10.95
CA VAL A 386 6.17 -14.35 -10.34
C VAL A 386 6.03 -13.26 -11.40
N ARG A 387 6.85 -13.27 -12.46
CA ARG A 387 6.73 -12.33 -13.58
C ARG A 387 5.40 -12.44 -14.30
N LEU A 388 4.98 -13.68 -14.61
CA LEU A 388 3.68 -13.94 -15.22
C LEU A 388 2.55 -13.39 -14.34
N TYR A 389 2.59 -13.70 -13.04
CA TYR A 389 1.60 -13.20 -12.10
C TYR A 389 1.60 -11.66 -12.01
N ALA A 390 2.79 -11.04 -11.90
CA ALA A 390 2.96 -9.60 -11.80
C ALA A 390 2.44 -8.84 -13.03
N LYS A 391 2.50 -9.45 -14.23
CA LYS A 391 1.85 -8.91 -15.43
C LYS A 391 0.33 -8.92 -15.36
N THR A 392 -0.28 -9.92 -14.71
CA THR A 392 -1.76 -9.99 -14.59
C THR A 392 -2.36 -8.90 -13.71
N ILE A 393 -1.54 -8.29 -12.84
CA ILE A 393 -1.94 -7.22 -11.92
C ILE A 393 -1.40 -5.84 -12.34
N ALA A 394 -0.80 -5.74 -13.54
CA ALA A 394 -0.31 -4.50 -14.15
C ALA A 394 -1.27 -4.01 -15.27
N PRO A 395 -1.34 -2.70 -15.55
CA PRO A 395 -0.69 -1.60 -14.86
C PRO A 395 -1.46 -1.13 -13.62
N ASP A 396 -0.84 -0.31 -12.76
CA ASP A 396 -1.47 0.14 -11.52
C ASP A 396 -2.75 0.94 -11.79
N VAL A 397 -3.86 0.56 -11.15
CA VAL A 397 -5.12 1.33 -11.23
C VAL A 397 -4.96 2.62 -10.44
N VAL A 398 -5.15 3.77 -11.09
CA VAL A 398 -5.13 5.09 -10.44
C VAL A 398 -6.54 5.49 -10.01
N LEU A 399 -6.69 5.74 -8.71
CA LEU A 399 -7.91 6.21 -8.06
C LEU A 399 -7.77 7.72 -7.79
N GLY A 400 -8.70 8.51 -8.33
CA GLY A 400 -8.73 9.96 -8.15
C GLY A 400 -9.90 10.41 -7.29
N SER A 401 -9.68 11.43 -6.45
CA SER A 401 -10.74 12.21 -5.81
C SER A 401 -10.50 13.70 -6.03
N ILE A 402 -11.57 14.48 -5.97
CA ILE A 402 -11.50 15.95 -6.00
C ILE A 402 -12.38 16.50 -4.89
N ASP A 403 -11.80 17.40 -4.10
CA ASP A 403 -12.48 18.21 -3.11
C ASP A 403 -12.74 19.59 -3.69
N ALA A 404 -13.99 20.03 -3.56
CA ALA A 404 -14.51 21.30 -4.02
C ALA A 404 -15.54 21.82 -2.98
N PRO A 405 -15.84 23.13 -2.97
CA PRO A 405 -16.85 23.68 -2.06
C PRO A 405 -18.19 22.95 -2.17
N THR A 406 -18.78 22.61 -1.02
CA THR A 406 -20.10 21.96 -0.93
C THR A 406 -21.24 22.95 -0.69
N THR A 407 -20.91 24.19 -0.34
CA THR A 407 -21.84 25.30 -0.21
C THR A 407 -21.71 26.23 -1.41
N PRO A 408 -22.76 27.02 -1.74
CA PRO A 408 -22.67 28.03 -2.77
C PRO A 408 -21.51 29.00 -2.51
N VAL A 409 -20.78 29.35 -3.57
CA VAL A 409 -19.70 30.32 -3.51
C VAL A 409 -20.10 31.60 -4.21
N ASP A 410 -19.62 32.73 -3.71
CA ASP A 410 -19.93 34.02 -4.30
C ASP A 410 -19.34 34.16 -5.71
N PHE A 411 -20.11 34.77 -6.61
CA PHE A 411 -19.69 35.08 -7.97
C PHE A 411 -18.29 35.70 -8.01
N ALA A 412 -17.45 35.22 -8.92
CA ALA A 412 -16.08 35.67 -9.14
C ALA A 412 -15.16 35.55 -7.90
N THR A 413 -15.53 34.74 -6.91
CA THR A 413 -14.67 34.44 -5.76
C THR A 413 -13.79 33.22 -6.06
N PRO A 414 -12.45 33.31 -5.89
CA PRO A 414 -11.57 32.17 -6.07
C PRO A 414 -11.83 31.06 -5.05
N VAL A 415 -11.92 29.82 -5.53
CA VAL A 415 -12.03 28.61 -4.72
C VAL A 415 -10.84 27.70 -4.99
N THR A 416 -10.38 26.98 -3.97
CA THR A 416 -9.32 25.98 -4.13
C THR A 416 -9.93 24.63 -4.45
N LEU A 417 -9.50 24.03 -5.55
CA LEU A 417 -9.77 22.63 -5.86
C LEU A 417 -8.58 21.80 -5.41
N THR A 418 -8.83 20.71 -4.69
CA THR A 418 -7.80 19.79 -4.25
C THR A 418 -8.07 18.42 -4.83
N ALA A 419 -7.19 17.96 -5.73
CA ALA A 419 -7.26 16.61 -6.25
C ALA A 419 -6.27 15.71 -5.53
N THR A 420 -6.68 14.49 -5.20
CA THR A 420 -5.81 13.47 -4.62
C THR A 420 -5.82 12.24 -5.51
N PHE A 421 -4.64 11.77 -5.89
CA PHE A 421 -4.47 10.57 -6.72
C PHE A 421 -3.58 9.54 -6.02
N LYS A 422 -4.10 8.32 -5.97
CA LYS A 422 -3.42 7.16 -5.37
C LYS A 422 -3.56 5.96 -6.30
N VAL A 423 -2.63 5.02 -6.22
CA VAL A 423 -2.85 3.69 -6.83
C VAL A 423 -3.70 2.82 -5.92
N SER A 424 -4.21 1.69 -6.42
CA SER A 424 -5.13 0.80 -5.67
C SER A 424 -4.65 0.31 -4.30
N ASP A 425 -3.33 0.36 -4.04
CA ASP A 425 -2.71 0.03 -2.75
C ASP A 425 -2.50 1.24 -1.83
N SER A 426 -3.15 2.36 -2.13
CA SER A 426 -3.10 3.64 -1.42
C SER A 426 -1.78 4.41 -1.51
N ARG A 427 -0.76 3.93 -2.24
CA ARG A 427 0.44 4.76 -2.48
C ARG A 427 0.07 6.02 -3.26
N PRO A 428 0.64 7.18 -2.90
CA PRO A 428 0.41 8.41 -3.66
C PRO A 428 0.97 8.28 -5.08
N VAL A 429 0.23 8.82 -6.04
CA VAL A 429 0.76 9.05 -7.39
C VAL A 429 1.56 10.34 -7.33
N VAL A 430 2.88 10.25 -7.26
CA VAL A 430 3.79 11.41 -7.12
C VAL A 430 4.25 11.90 -8.49
N GLY A 431 4.33 13.22 -8.68
CA GLY A 431 4.89 13.82 -9.90
C GLY A 431 4.01 13.72 -11.14
N ALA A 432 2.74 13.31 -11.01
CA ALA A 432 1.84 13.17 -12.16
C ALA A 432 1.21 14.51 -12.55
N PRO A 433 1.16 14.85 -13.85
CA PRO A 433 0.50 16.06 -14.34
C PRO A 433 -1.02 15.86 -14.36
N ILE A 434 -1.71 16.42 -13.37
CA ILE A 434 -3.17 16.31 -13.22
C ILE A 434 -3.84 17.41 -14.03
N SER A 435 -4.68 17.02 -14.99
CA SER A 435 -5.57 17.91 -15.73
C SER A 435 -6.84 18.16 -14.91
N PHE A 436 -7.04 19.40 -14.47
CA PHE A 436 -8.29 19.84 -13.88
C PHE A 436 -9.22 20.28 -15.00
N GLN A 437 -10.43 19.73 -15.02
CA GLN A 437 -11.39 19.95 -16.07
C GLN A 437 -12.69 20.50 -15.51
N MET A 438 -13.36 21.36 -16.27
CA MET A 438 -14.71 21.83 -15.98
C MET A 438 -15.68 21.54 -17.11
N MET A 439 -16.95 21.48 -16.75
CA MET A 439 -18.09 21.49 -17.66
C MET A 439 -19.13 22.46 -17.11
N ARG A 440 -19.55 23.44 -17.90
CA ARG A 440 -20.67 24.32 -17.56
C ARG A 440 -21.98 23.63 -17.93
N ASN A 441 -23.10 24.10 -17.37
CA ASN A 441 -24.43 23.57 -17.70
C ASN A 441 -24.79 23.64 -19.20
N SER A 442 -24.19 24.56 -19.95
CA SER A 442 -24.38 24.71 -21.40
C SER A 442 -23.35 23.96 -22.25
N ASP A 443 -22.31 23.36 -21.64
CA ASP A 443 -21.28 22.62 -22.34
C ASP A 443 -21.67 21.13 -22.45
N THR A 444 -21.31 20.49 -23.57
CA THR A 444 -21.43 19.04 -23.76
C THR A 444 -20.14 18.29 -23.42
N ASP A 445 -19.01 19.01 -23.39
CA ASP A 445 -17.67 18.45 -23.29
C ASP A 445 -16.89 19.06 -22.12
N TRP A 446 -16.05 18.23 -21.51
CA TRP A 446 -15.10 18.65 -20.47
C TRP A 446 -13.97 19.45 -21.10
N ARG A 447 -13.66 20.60 -20.50
CA ARG A 447 -12.56 21.48 -20.92
C ARG A 447 -11.49 21.52 -19.84
N GLU A 448 -10.22 21.41 -20.23
CA GLU A 448 -9.12 21.63 -19.31
C GLU A 448 -9.09 23.10 -18.88
N ILE A 449 -8.99 23.31 -17.57
CA ILE A 449 -8.88 24.62 -16.93
C ILE A 449 -7.42 24.93 -16.65
N ALA A 450 -6.73 23.94 -16.08
CA ALA A 450 -5.34 24.03 -15.66
C ALA A 450 -4.77 22.64 -15.44
N THR A 451 -3.45 22.55 -15.46
CA THR A 451 -2.71 21.37 -15.06
C THR A 451 -1.89 21.67 -13.80
N ALA A 452 -1.83 20.72 -12.87
CA ALA A 452 -0.96 20.80 -11.70
C ALA A 452 -0.33 19.45 -11.38
N THR A 453 0.91 19.47 -10.90
CA THR A 453 1.66 18.25 -10.58
C THR A 453 1.34 17.76 -9.18
N THR A 454 1.14 16.45 -9.00
CA THR A 454 0.97 15.88 -7.67
C THR A 454 2.24 15.96 -6.82
N SER A 455 2.07 16.34 -5.55
CA SER A 455 3.10 16.32 -4.53
C SER A 455 3.53 14.90 -4.15
N VAL A 456 4.48 14.78 -3.22
CA VAL A 456 4.87 13.50 -2.60
C VAL A 456 3.72 12.80 -1.86
N THR A 457 2.68 13.54 -1.48
CA THR A 457 1.46 12.99 -0.86
C THR A 457 0.36 12.67 -1.89
N GLY A 458 0.63 12.84 -3.19
CA GLY A 458 -0.32 12.56 -4.27
C GLY A 458 -1.36 13.67 -4.45
N ILE A 459 -1.12 14.86 -3.90
CA ILE A 459 -2.06 15.99 -3.92
C ILE A 459 -1.65 16.99 -5.00
N ALA A 460 -2.60 17.43 -5.81
CA ALA A 460 -2.47 18.56 -6.74
C ALA A 460 -3.55 19.59 -6.44
N GLN A 461 -3.25 20.89 -6.57
CA GLN A 461 -4.19 21.97 -6.26
C GLN A 461 -4.17 23.06 -7.32
N ILE A 462 -5.35 23.62 -7.60
CA ILE A 462 -5.50 24.83 -8.41
C ILE A 462 -6.49 25.79 -7.75
N LYS A 463 -6.44 27.06 -8.14
CA LYS A 463 -7.51 28.02 -7.86
C LYS A 463 -8.42 28.11 -9.08
N LEU A 464 -9.73 27.98 -8.85
CA LEU A 464 -10.77 28.18 -9.85
C LEU A 464 -11.57 29.44 -9.49
N VAL A 465 -11.88 30.28 -10.46
CA VAL A 465 -12.88 31.34 -10.32
C VAL A 465 -14.10 30.92 -11.13
N ALA A 466 -15.15 30.48 -10.44
CA ALA A 466 -16.38 30.06 -11.09
C ALA A 466 -17.29 31.29 -11.29
N SER A 467 -17.69 31.53 -12.53
CA SER A 467 -18.60 32.64 -12.88
C SER A 467 -20.07 32.21 -12.93
N GLN A 468 -20.35 30.91 -12.77
CA GLN A 468 -21.68 30.29 -12.79
C GLN A 468 -21.54 28.83 -12.30
N TYR A 469 -22.65 28.10 -12.20
CA TYR A 469 -22.64 26.65 -11.97
C TYR A 469 -21.68 25.93 -12.91
N VAL A 470 -20.81 25.14 -12.30
CA VAL A 470 -19.85 24.28 -13.01
C VAL A 470 -19.78 22.93 -12.34
N GLN A 471 -19.55 21.91 -13.16
CA GLN A 471 -19.02 20.64 -12.70
C GLN A 471 -17.51 20.66 -12.88
N VAL A 472 -16.79 20.11 -11.91
CA VAL A 472 -15.33 19.97 -11.96
C VAL A 472 -14.94 18.51 -11.75
N ARG A 473 -13.85 18.11 -12.41
CA ARG A 473 -13.18 16.83 -12.17
C ARG A 473 -11.68 16.98 -12.37
N ALA A 474 -10.92 16.01 -11.90
CA ALA A 474 -9.49 15.91 -12.15
C ALA A 474 -9.17 14.60 -12.87
N VAL A 475 -8.19 14.64 -13.77
CA VAL A 475 -7.76 13.50 -14.58
C VAL A 475 -6.25 13.35 -14.49
N ALA A 476 -5.80 12.17 -14.06
CA ALA A 476 -4.42 11.72 -14.18
C ALA A 476 -4.27 10.95 -15.50
N PRO A 477 -3.31 11.31 -16.37
CA PRO A 477 -3.08 10.57 -17.60
C PRO A 477 -2.55 9.16 -17.32
N GLY A 478 -2.87 8.24 -18.22
CA GLY A 478 -2.29 6.90 -18.20
C GLY A 478 -0.82 6.93 -18.61
N THR A 479 -0.05 6.04 -18.00
CA THR A 479 1.34 5.75 -18.38
C THR A 479 1.48 4.26 -18.63
N TRP A 480 2.67 3.82 -19.04
CA TRP A 480 2.98 2.39 -19.11
C TRP A 480 2.98 1.73 -17.72
N GLU A 481 3.21 2.50 -16.64
CA GLU A 481 3.19 2.01 -15.26
C GLU A 481 1.77 1.96 -14.66
N ARG A 482 0.88 2.85 -15.10
CA ARG A 482 -0.40 3.12 -14.40
C ARG A 482 -1.52 3.44 -15.39
N LEU A 483 -2.71 2.93 -15.13
CA LEU A 483 -3.90 3.32 -15.88
C LEU A 483 -4.22 4.80 -15.65
N ALA A 484 -4.89 5.44 -16.61
CA ALA A 484 -5.46 6.76 -16.41
C ALA A 484 -6.46 6.73 -15.24
N GLY A 485 -6.46 7.77 -14.42
CA GLY A 485 -7.38 7.91 -13.30
C GLY A 485 -8.25 9.15 -13.48
N THR A 486 -9.55 9.04 -13.23
CA THR A 486 -10.47 10.21 -13.26
C THR A 486 -11.21 10.28 -11.93
N SER A 487 -11.27 11.48 -11.33
CA SER A 487 -12.08 11.70 -10.13
C SER A 487 -13.57 11.66 -10.46
N ALA A 488 -14.40 11.33 -9.46
CA ALA A 488 -15.82 11.66 -9.55
C ALA A 488 -16.00 13.18 -9.78
N ALA A 489 -16.99 13.55 -10.58
CA ALA A 489 -17.32 14.95 -10.80
C ALA A 489 -17.95 15.57 -9.53
N LYS A 490 -17.67 16.85 -9.29
CA LYS A 490 -18.26 17.64 -8.22
C LYS A 490 -18.91 18.89 -8.79
N ASN A 491 -20.11 19.21 -8.31
CA ASN A 491 -20.78 20.45 -8.65
C ASN A 491 -20.29 21.57 -7.73
N ILE A 492 -20.08 22.75 -8.29
CA ILE A 492 -19.83 23.97 -7.54
C ILE A 492 -21.01 24.89 -7.79
N ALA A 493 -21.81 25.08 -6.74
CA ALA A 493 -22.88 26.06 -6.73
C ALA A 493 -22.30 27.47 -6.66
N VAL A 494 -22.80 28.38 -7.49
CA VAL A 494 -22.37 29.79 -7.47
C VAL A 494 -23.58 30.65 -7.16
N GLN A 495 -23.47 31.53 -6.19
CA GLN A 495 -24.50 32.53 -5.90
C GLN A 495 -24.06 33.90 -6.41
N ARG A 496 -25.01 34.73 -6.80
CA ARG A 496 -24.74 36.12 -7.20
C ARG A 496 -24.21 36.91 -6.01
N LEU A 497 -23.61 38.07 -6.28
CA LEU A 497 -23.30 39.04 -5.23
C LEU A 497 -24.39 40.12 -5.22
N VAL A 498 -24.98 40.40 -4.06
CA VAL A 498 -25.89 41.53 -3.85
C VAL A 498 -25.27 42.49 -2.84
N GLY A 499 -24.93 43.69 -3.29
CA GLY A 499 -24.19 44.66 -2.47
C GLY A 499 -24.56 46.11 -2.76
N SER A 500 -23.86 47.03 -2.07
CA SER A 500 -24.03 48.48 -2.21
C SER A 500 -25.47 48.96 -1.98
N LEU A 501 -26.13 48.37 -0.97
CA LEU A 501 -27.48 48.77 -0.63
C LEU A 501 -27.53 50.22 -0.15
N SER A 502 -28.52 50.95 -0.62
CA SER A 502 -28.90 52.26 -0.08
C SER A 502 -30.41 52.36 -0.02
N VAL A 503 -30.92 53.08 0.98
CA VAL A 503 -32.35 53.26 1.20
C VAL A 503 -32.63 54.73 1.54
N ASN A 504 -33.70 55.29 0.97
CA ASN A 504 -34.16 56.63 1.36
C ASN A 504 -34.91 56.59 2.70
N SER A 505 -35.10 57.75 3.34
CA SER A 505 -35.90 57.89 4.58
C SER A 505 -37.20 58.63 4.29
N PRO A 506 -38.27 57.92 3.88
CA PRO A 506 -39.53 58.55 3.46
C PRO A 506 -40.37 59.01 4.67
N ARG A 507 -41.39 59.83 4.39
CA ARG A 507 -42.51 60.06 5.33
C ARG A 507 -43.54 58.94 5.19
N VAL A 508 -44.36 58.71 6.22
CA VAL A 508 -45.50 57.79 6.15
C VAL A 508 -46.37 58.11 4.93
N GLY A 509 -46.73 57.08 4.15
CA GLY A 509 -47.51 57.21 2.92
C GLY A 509 -46.68 57.48 1.65
N ALA A 510 -45.40 57.84 1.77
CA ALA A 510 -44.47 57.87 0.63
C ALA A 510 -43.84 56.48 0.39
N LYS A 511 -43.16 56.33 -0.76
CA LYS A 511 -42.46 55.08 -1.10
C LYS A 511 -41.08 55.04 -0.45
N VAL A 512 -40.77 53.92 0.19
CA VAL A 512 -39.37 53.53 0.42
C VAL A 512 -38.78 53.09 -0.90
N VAL A 513 -37.54 53.48 -1.17
CA VAL A 513 -36.78 53.15 -2.37
C VAL A 513 -35.48 52.54 -1.90
N VAL A 514 -35.31 51.25 -2.17
CA VAL A 514 -34.06 50.52 -1.92
C VAL A 514 -33.34 50.35 -3.24
N LYS A 515 -32.10 50.82 -3.30
CA LYS A 515 -31.20 50.63 -4.42
C LYS A 515 -30.11 49.64 -4.04
N GLY A 516 -29.65 48.85 -4.99
CA GLY A 516 -28.54 47.92 -4.81
C GLY A 516 -27.88 47.60 -6.13
N ARG A 517 -26.89 46.72 -6.08
CA ARG A 517 -26.25 46.18 -7.27
C ARG A 517 -26.10 44.67 -7.17
N ILE A 518 -26.39 43.99 -8.26
CA ILE A 518 -26.20 42.56 -8.45
C ILE A 518 -25.02 42.33 -9.39
N LEU A 519 -24.18 41.33 -9.06
CA LEU A 519 -23.14 40.80 -9.95
C LEU A 519 -23.37 39.30 -10.19
N PRO A 520 -23.19 38.81 -11.43
CA PRO A 520 -22.84 39.58 -12.63
C PRO A 520 -23.92 40.59 -13.04
N ALA A 521 -23.53 41.59 -13.84
CA ALA A 521 -24.44 42.60 -14.35
C ALA A 521 -25.33 41.99 -15.45
N GLU A 522 -26.52 41.57 -15.06
CA GLU A 522 -27.53 40.95 -15.92
C GLU A 522 -28.93 41.26 -15.37
N ALA A 523 -29.95 41.12 -16.22
CA ALA A 523 -31.34 41.25 -15.82
C ALA A 523 -31.79 39.97 -15.10
N VAL A 524 -32.17 40.09 -13.84
CA VAL A 524 -32.53 38.99 -12.94
C VAL A 524 -33.73 39.40 -12.11
N ASP A 525 -34.66 38.48 -11.91
CA ASP A 525 -35.79 38.69 -11.02
C ASP A 525 -35.33 38.82 -9.56
N VAL A 526 -35.74 39.92 -8.94
CA VAL A 526 -35.38 40.30 -7.58
C VAL A 526 -36.61 40.61 -6.75
N SER A 527 -36.51 40.32 -5.45
CA SER A 527 -37.53 40.62 -4.47
C SER A 527 -36.97 41.55 -3.40
N LEU A 528 -37.76 42.55 -3.02
CA LEU A 528 -37.54 43.40 -1.86
C LEU A 528 -38.37 42.84 -0.71
N GLU A 529 -37.68 42.47 0.35
CA GLU A 529 -38.30 41.89 1.55
C GLU A 529 -38.14 42.84 2.73
N GLU A 530 -39.18 42.94 3.56
CA GLU A 530 -39.19 43.70 4.81
C GLU A 530 -39.26 42.73 6.00
N CYS A 531 -38.51 43.02 7.07
CA CYS A 531 -38.60 42.27 8.32
C CYS A 531 -39.75 42.79 9.18
N VAL A 532 -40.83 42.01 9.28
CA VAL A 532 -42.03 42.29 10.05
C VAL A 532 -42.19 41.22 11.12
N ASP A 533 -42.19 41.62 12.39
CA ASP A 533 -42.29 40.72 13.56
C ASP A 533 -41.28 39.55 13.54
N GLY A 534 -40.07 39.82 13.01
CA GLY A 534 -39.00 38.83 12.89
C GLY A 534 -39.09 37.90 11.66
N ALA A 535 -40.13 38.03 10.84
CA ALA A 535 -40.30 37.31 9.57
C ALA A 535 -40.02 38.22 8.37
N TRP A 536 -39.41 37.66 7.32
CA TRP A 536 -39.17 38.38 6.07
C TRP A 536 -40.34 38.20 5.12
N VAL A 537 -40.94 39.32 4.70
CA VAL A 537 -42.12 39.35 3.83
C VAL A 537 -41.79 40.11 2.56
N GLU A 538 -42.10 39.54 1.39
CA GLU A 538 -41.96 40.25 0.11
C GLU A 538 -42.92 41.45 0.06
N VAL A 539 -42.36 42.65 -0.14
CA VAL A 539 -43.11 43.92 -0.21
C VAL A 539 -43.07 44.56 -1.59
N ALA A 540 -42.12 44.15 -2.43
CA ALA A 540 -42.08 44.48 -3.86
C ALA A 540 -41.22 43.46 -4.61
N SER A 541 -41.45 43.30 -5.90
CA SER A 541 -40.60 42.53 -6.80
C SER A 541 -40.39 43.27 -8.12
N GLY A 542 -39.34 42.89 -8.85
CA GLY A 542 -38.97 43.50 -10.11
C GLY A 542 -37.78 42.77 -10.73
N ALA A 543 -37.09 43.43 -11.65
CA ALA A 543 -35.86 42.92 -12.24
C ALA A 543 -34.71 43.92 -12.05
N SER A 544 -33.48 43.43 -11.95
CA SER A 544 -32.28 44.26 -12.13
C SER A 544 -32.19 44.78 -13.56
N GLY A 545 -31.53 45.92 -13.74
CA GLY A 545 -31.08 46.38 -15.05
C GLY A 545 -29.94 45.51 -15.60
N TYR A 546 -29.68 45.60 -16.90
CA TYR A 546 -28.54 44.93 -17.55
C TYR A 546 -27.17 45.42 -17.05
N ASP A 547 -27.12 46.55 -16.36
CA ASP A 547 -25.95 47.08 -15.65
C ASP A 547 -25.79 46.53 -14.22
N GLY A 548 -26.71 45.63 -13.82
CA GLY A 548 -26.81 45.04 -12.50
C GLY A 548 -27.47 45.96 -11.46
N VAL A 549 -27.92 47.16 -11.83
CA VAL A 549 -28.53 48.10 -10.88
C VAL A 549 -29.93 47.62 -10.52
N VAL A 550 -30.22 47.56 -9.22
CA VAL A 550 -31.54 47.26 -8.68
C VAL A 550 -32.10 48.54 -8.07
N THR A 551 -33.35 48.88 -8.40
CA THR A 551 -34.12 49.94 -7.72
C THR A 551 -35.53 49.43 -7.49
N LEU A 552 -35.83 49.07 -6.24
CA LEU A 552 -37.15 48.58 -5.84
C LEU A 552 -37.81 49.60 -4.92
N SER A 553 -39.14 49.68 -5.00
CA SER A 553 -39.90 50.62 -4.17
C SER A 553 -41.15 49.98 -3.61
N ALA A 554 -41.42 50.20 -2.33
CA ALA A 554 -42.61 49.71 -1.63
C ALA A 554 -43.30 50.86 -0.87
N SER A 555 -44.59 50.71 -0.59
CA SER A 555 -45.35 51.69 0.21
C SER A 555 -45.21 51.38 1.69
N VAL A 556 -44.84 52.38 2.50
CA VAL A 556 -44.77 52.22 3.97
C VAL A 556 -45.97 52.89 4.65
N ARG A 557 -46.64 52.15 5.55
CA ARG A 557 -47.91 52.58 6.16
C ARG A 557 -47.80 52.96 7.65
N GLN A 558 -46.64 52.75 8.27
CA GLN A 558 -46.39 53.06 9.68
C GLN A 558 -45.07 53.81 9.83
N ALA A 559 -44.97 54.65 10.86
CA ALA A 559 -43.72 55.32 11.22
C ALA A 559 -42.86 54.37 12.06
N GLY A 560 -41.53 54.51 11.98
CA GLY A 560 -40.60 53.68 12.75
C GLY A 560 -39.35 53.28 11.97
N PHE A 561 -38.64 52.29 12.50
CA PHE A 561 -37.50 51.68 11.83
C PHE A 561 -37.97 50.45 11.06
N HIS A 562 -37.67 50.43 9.77
CA HIS A 562 -38.02 49.34 8.86
C HIS A 562 -36.75 48.76 8.27
N THR A 563 -36.59 47.44 8.33
CA THR A 563 -35.39 46.75 7.88
C THR A 563 -35.70 45.95 6.63
N TYR A 564 -34.93 46.16 5.57
CA TYR A 564 -35.14 45.61 4.24
C TYR A 564 -33.95 44.76 3.79
N ARG A 565 -34.20 43.83 2.88
CA ARG A 565 -33.15 43.11 2.13
C ARG A 565 -33.61 42.82 0.71
N ILE A 566 -32.67 42.53 -0.17
CA ILE A 566 -32.94 42.12 -1.55
C ILE A 566 -32.56 40.65 -1.69
N SER A 567 -33.44 39.85 -2.30
CA SER A 567 -33.14 38.50 -2.73
C SER A 567 -33.19 38.41 -4.27
N ALA A 568 -32.35 37.57 -4.85
CA ALA A 568 -32.37 37.23 -6.27
C ALA A 568 -32.59 35.72 -6.40
N ARG A 569 -33.55 35.31 -7.22
CA ARG A 569 -33.94 33.89 -7.37
C ARG A 569 -32.86 33.08 -8.09
N SER A 570 -32.84 31.78 -7.83
CA SER A 570 -32.00 30.84 -8.59
C SER A 570 -32.44 30.72 -10.04
N ASP A 571 -31.51 30.35 -10.90
CA ASP A 571 -31.75 29.99 -12.31
C ASP A 571 -30.81 28.86 -12.76
N SER A 572 -30.62 28.69 -14.08
CA SER A 572 -29.73 27.67 -14.63
C SER A 572 -28.24 27.96 -14.43
N HIS A 573 -27.85 29.13 -13.91
CA HIS A 573 -26.47 29.59 -13.75
C HIS A 573 -26.10 29.90 -12.29
N PHE A 574 -27.06 30.29 -11.45
CA PHE A 574 -26.81 30.72 -10.08
C PHE A 574 -27.83 30.21 -9.07
N GLU A 575 -27.38 30.10 -7.82
CA GLU A 575 -28.23 29.85 -6.65
C GLU A 575 -28.98 31.13 -6.24
N THR A 576 -29.99 30.94 -5.39
CA THR A 576 -30.65 32.06 -4.72
C THR A 576 -29.64 32.76 -3.81
N VAL A 577 -29.59 34.09 -3.87
CA VAL A 577 -28.80 34.92 -2.95
C VAL A 577 -29.70 35.87 -2.18
N ILE A 578 -29.33 36.14 -0.93
CA ILE A 578 -29.96 37.12 -0.06
C ILE A 578 -28.89 38.13 0.37
N SER A 579 -29.19 39.42 0.20
CA SER A 579 -28.28 40.50 0.62
C SER A 579 -28.18 40.62 2.14
N GLN A 580 -27.17 41.36 2.61
CA GLN A 580 -27.22 41.96 3.94
C GLN A 580 -28.47 42.86 4.08
N SER A 581 -28.97 43.03 5.30
CA SER A 581 -30.11 43.90 5.54
C SER A 581 -29.72 45.38 5.68
N ILE A 582 -30.63 46.29 5.32
CA ILE A 582 -30.48 47.74 5.50
C ILE A 582 -31.71 48.33 6.19
N THR A 583 -31.51 49.21 7.16
CA THR A 583 -32.61 49.83 7.92
C THR A 583 -32.84 51.27 7.47
N SER A 584 -34.11 51.65 7.32
CA SER A 584 -34.55 53.02 7.09
C SER A 584 -35.46 53.50 8.20
N ILE A 585 -35.36 54.79 8.54
CA ILE A 585 -36.33 55.47 9.40
C ILE A 585 -37.45 56.09 8.55
N VAL A 586 -38.68 55.81 8.92
CA VAL A 586 -39.90 56.33 8.30
C VAL A 586 -40.54 57.33 9.25
N ARG A 587 -40.71 58.57 8.79
CA ARG A 587 -41.09 59.73 9.61
C ARG A 587 -42.56 60.13 9.49
#